data_AF-A0A921ZEK5-F1
#
_entry.id   AF-A0A921ZEK5-F1
#
_cell.length_a   1.000
_cell.length_b   1.000
_cell.length_c   1.000
_cell.angle_alpha   90.00
_cell.angle_beta   90.00
_cell.angle_gamma   90.00
#
_symmetry.space_group_name_H-M   'P 1'
#
loop_
_entity.id
_entity.type
_entity.pdbx_description
1 polymer ?
#
loop_
_entity_poly.entity_id
_entity_poly.type
_entity_poly.pdbx_seq_one_letter_code
_entity_poly.pdbx_strand_id
1 'polypeptide(L)'
;MTESTDAPAAPAPEKTPAENGTTETPPEETPEKAVEEKKDETPPPKEMRAVVLTGFGGLKTVKILKKPEPTVAEGEVLIRVKACGLNFQDLIVRQGAIDSPPKTPFILGFECAGEIEQVGEGVTNFKVGDQVVALPEYRAWAELVSVPAQYVYALPEGMSALDAVAITTNYVVAYLLLFEMANLTPDKSLLVHSAGGGVGQAVAQLAKTVENVTVFGVCSKSKHEALKANNNNIDHLLERGSDYTSEVRK
;
A
#
# COMPACT_ATOMS: atom_id res chain seq x y z
N MET A 1 5.49 61.38 25.25
CA MET A 1 4.72 62.43 24.54
C MET A 1 3.25 62.05 24.58
N THR A 2 2.39 63.05 24.71
CA THR A 2 0.91 63.04 24.78
C THR A 2 0.45 64.29 23.97
N GLU A 3 -0.81 64.62 23.72
CA GLU A 3 -2.16 64.07 24.03
C GLU A 3 -2.72 63.33 22.78
N SER A 4 -3.84 62.58 22.72
CA SER A 4 -5.25 62.75 23.14
C SER A 4 -6.08 63.80 22.37
N THR A 5 -7.24 63.37 21.84
CA THR A 5 -8.50 64.16 21.62
C THR A 5 -8.44 65.38 20.65
N ASP A 6 -9.50 65.86 19.99
CA ASP A 6 -10.90 65.40 19.78
C ASP A 6 -11.46 65.99 18.45
N ALA A 7 -12.66 65.60 18.03
CA ALA A 7 -13.48 66.34 17.04
C ALA A 7 -14.46 67.29 17.78
N PRO A 8 -15.13 68.32 17.14
CA PRO A 8 -16.34 68.02 16.35
C PRO A 8 -16.86 69.09 15.32
N ALA A 9 -17.91 68.67 14.59
CA ALA A 9 -19.11 69.43 14.16
C ALA A 9 -19.08 70.55 13.09
N ALA A 10 -20.23 70.67 12.41
CA ALA A 10 -20.54 71.55 11.27
C ALA A 10 -21.60 72.62 11.61
N PRO A 11 -21.97 73.49 10.65
CA PRO A 11 -23.39 73.83 10.49
C PRO A 11 -23.90 73.94 9.03
N ALA A 12 -25.22 73.89 8.87
CA ALA A 12 -26.03 74.27 7.70
C ALA A 12 -26.93 75.49 8.08
N PRO A 13 -28.00 75.93 7.37
CA PRO A 13 -28.53 75.61 6.03
C PRO A 13 -28.92 76.87 5.18
N GLU A 14 -29.59 76.71 4.01
CA GLU A 14 -30.93 77.31 3.71
C GLU A 14 -31.49 77.10 2.27
N LYS A 15 -32.81 76.81 2.22
CA LYS A 15 -33.89 77.20 1.26
C LYS A 15 -33.95 76.75 -0.22
N THR A 16 -35.07 76.06 -0.49
CA THR A 16 -35.87 75.83 -1.73
C THR A 16 -36.58 77.13 -2.23
N PRO A 17 -37.37 77.20 -3.36
CA PRO A 17 -38.14 76.12 -4.04
C PRO A 17 -38.24 76.15 -5.60
N ALA A 18 -38.86 75.12 -6.20
CA ALA A 18 -39.88 75.21 -7.26
C ALA A 18 -40.48 73.83 -7.60
N GLU A 19 -41.77 73.79 -7.99
CA GLU A 19 -42.51 72.57 -8.36
C GLU A 19 -42.47 72.29 -9.87
N ASN A 20 -42.62 71.02 -10.26
CA ASN A 20 -43.68 70.62 -11.19
C ASN A 20 -43.85 69.10 -11.19
N GLY A 21 -45.10 68.63 -11.18
CA GLY A 21 -45.44 67.20 -11.11
C GLY A 21 -45.73 66.59 -12.49
N THR A 22 -45.43 65.30 -12.62
CA THR A 22 -46.08 64.39 -13.59
C THR A 22 -46.21 63.02 -12.94
N THR A 23 -47.36 62.37 -13.17
CA THR A 23 -47.70 61.05 -12.62
C THR A 23 -47.12 59.93 -13.49
N GLU A 24 -46.33 59.04 -12.92
CA GLU A 24 -45.98 57.75 -13.53
C GLU A 24 -46.44 56.58 -12.65
N THR A 25 -46.81 55.48 -13.30
CA THR A 25 -47.39 54.27 -12.72
C THR A 25 -46.32 53.42 -12.01
N PRO A 26 -46.66 52.68 -10.94
CA PRO A 26 -45.71 51.77 -10.31
C PRO A 26 -45.42 50.57 -11.23
N PRO A 27 -44.17 50.09 -11.32
CA PRO A 27 -43.84 48.91 -12.10
C PRO A 27 -44.40 47.63 -11.47
N GLU A 28 -44.78 46.69 -12.33
CA GLU A 28 -45.40 45.42 -11.99
C GLU A 28 -44.34 44.42 -11.48
N GLU A 29 -44.45 43.95 -10.24
CA GLU A 29 -43.53 42.94 -9.69
C GLU A 29 -43.74 41.58 -10.35
N THR A 30 -42.87 41.21 -11.28
CA THR A 30 -42.75 39.81 -11.72
C THR A 30 -42.20 38.94 -10.59
N PRO A 31 -42.89 37.87 -10.16
CA PRO A 31 -42.37 37.00 -9.11
C PRO A 31 -41.18 36.19 -9.63
N GLU A 32 -40.01 36.40 -9.03
CA GLU A 32 -38.86 35.51 -9.21
C GLU A 32 -39.25 34.10 -8.77
N LYS A 33 -39.33 33.17 -9.73
CA LYS A 33 -39.37 31.74 -9.41
C LYS A 33 -38.02 31.37 -8.82
N ALA A 34 -38.01 31.12 -7.51
CA ALA A 34 -36.90 30.41 -6.87
C ALA A 34 -36.70 29.08 -7.59
N VAL A 35 -35.63 29.00 -8.38
CA VAL A 35 -35.13 27.73 -8.90
C VAL A 35 -34.43 27.07 -7.73
N GLU A 36 -35.10 26.11 -7.09
CA GLU A 36 -34.42 25.19 -6.19
C GLU A 36 -33.36 24.43 -6.99
N GLU A 37 -32.11 24.86 -6.87
CA GLU A 37 -30.97 24.05 -7.27
C GLU A 37 -31.01 22.76 -6.46
N LYS A 38 -31.54 21.70 -7.07
CA LYS A 38 -31.26 20.34 -6.62
C LYS A 38 -29.76 20.14 -6.68
N LYS A 39 -29.11 20.24 -5.53
CA LYS A 39 -27.77 19.71 -5.35
C LYS A 39 -27.80 18.27 -5.82
N ASP A 40 -26.94 17.95 -6.77
CA ASP A 40 -26.69 16.59 -7.21
C ASP A 40 -25.93 15.88 -6.08
N GLU A 41 -26.66 15.46 -5.04
CA GLU A 41 -26.13 14.75 -3.89
C GLU A 41 -25.68 13.36 -4.34
N THR A 42 -24.47 13.33 -4.90
CA THR A 42 -23.75 12.10 -5.19
C THR A 42 -23.72 11.28 -3.91
N PRO A 43 -24.21 10.02 -3.90
CA PRO A 43 -24.28 9.23 -2.69
C PRO A 43 -22.88 9.10 -2.07
N PRO A 44 -22.77 9.06 -0.73
CA PRO A 44 -21.48 9.02 -0.06
C PRO A 44 -20.67 7.81 -0.55
N PRO A 45 -19.35 7.97 -0.77
CA PRO A 45 -18.52 6.89 -1.28
C PRO A 45 -18.61 5.69 -0.33
N LYS A 46 -18.72 4.49 -0.92
CA LYS A 46 -18.70 3.24 -0.16
C LYS A 46 -17.43 3.16 0.69
N GLU A 47 -17.54 2.52 1.85
CA GLU A 47 -16.44 2.34 2.78
C GLU A 47 -15.99 0.88 2.86
N MET A 48 -14.69 0.67 2.89
CA MET A 48 -14.01 -0.58 3.22
C MET A 48 -13.24 -0.48 4.54
N ARG A 49 -12.90 -1.62 5.14
CA ARG A 49 -11.94 -1.72 6.26
C ARG A 49 -10.52 -1.75 5.72
N ALA A 50 -9.61 -1.06 6.42
CA ALA A 50 -8.20 -1.02 6.10
C ALA A 50 -7.33 -0.94 7.35
N VAL A 51 -6.13 -1.51 7.30
CA VAL A 51 -5.11 -1.40 8.35
C VAL A 51 -4.30 -0.12 8.13
N VAL A 52 -4.56 0.88 8.96
CA VAL A 52 -4.01 2.23 8.87
C VAL A 52 -2.92 2.44 9.92
N LEU A 53 -1.77 2.96 9.49
CA LEU A 53 -0.78 3.55 10.37
C LEU A 53 -1.19 4.98 10.70
N THR A 54 -1.58 5.27 11.95
CA THR A 54 -2.00 6.61 12.39
C THR A 54 -0.84 7.53 12.77
N GLY A 55 0.38 6.99 12.84
CA GLY A 55 1.61 7.67 13.23
C GLY A 55 2.75 6.65 13.29
N PHE A 56 4.00 7.07 13.10
CA PHE A 56 5.14 6.15 13.17
C PHE A 56 5.41 5.62 14.58
N GLY A 57 5.90 4.39 14.69
CA GLY A 57 6.38 3.79 15.93
C GLY A 57 5.87 2.38 16.21
N GLY A 58 5.47 2.13 17.46
CA GLY A 58 5.02 0.82 17.94
C GLY A 58 3.55 0.49 17.60
N LEU A 59 3.15 -0.76 17.86
CA LEU A 59 1.86 -1.33 17.46
C LEU A 59 0.61 -0.52 17.88
N LYS A 60 0.69 0.37 18.88
CA LYS A 60 -0.42 1.23 19.30
C LYS A 60 -0.92 2.17 18.18
N THR A 61 -0.09 2.48 17.18
CA THR A 61 -0.46 3.34 16.04
C THR A 61 -1.03 2.58 14.84
N VAL A 62 -1.07 1.25 14.88
CA VAL A 62 -1.72 0.43 13.85
C VAL A 62 -3.18 0.23 14.23
N LYS A 63 -4.12 0.62 13.36
CA LYS A 63 -5.57 0.58 13.60
C LYS A 63 -6.31 0.00 12.41
N ILE A 64 -7.33 -0.82 12.65
CA ILE A 64 -8.35 -1.10 11.63
C ILE A 64 -9.32 0.08 11.64
N LEU A 65 -9.41 0.79 10.51
CA LEU A 65 -10.32 1.92 10.32
C LEU A 65 -11.14 1.70 9.06
N LYS A 66 -12.27 2.40 8.96
CA LYS A 66 -12.96 2.56 7.69
C LYS A 66 -12.25 3.59 6.80
N LYS A 67 -12.27 3.34 5.49
CA LYS A 67 -11.75 4.22 4.44
C LYS A 67 -12.65 4.13 3.20
N PRO A 68 -12.76 5.18 2.37
CA PRO A 68 -13.43 5.07 1.08
C PRO A 68 -12.86 3.93 0.25
N GLU A 69 -13.72 3.20 -0.47
CA GLU A 69 -13.28 2.27 -1.52
C GLU A 69 -12.49 3.05 -2.60
N PRO A 70 -11.38 2.52 -3.12
CA PRO A 70 -10.58 3.22 -4.12
C PRO A 70 -11.28 3.18 -5.49
N THR A 71 -11.17 4.28 -6.23
CA THR A 71 -11.57 4.36 -7.64
C THR A 71 -10.48 3.77 -8.54
N VAL A 72 -10.86 3.12 -9.63
CA VAL A 72 -9.92 2.57 -10.62
C VAL A 72 -9.57 3.66 -11.64
N ALA A 73 -8.27 3.89 -11.86
CA ALA A 73 -7.79 4.77 -12.93
C ALA A 73 -7.55 4.00 -14.25
N GLU A 74 -7.28 4.73 -15.32
CA GLU A 74 -6.71 4.17 -16.56
C GLU A 74 -5.42 3.38 -16.23
N GLY A 75 -5.25 2.20 -16.82
CA GLY A 75 -4.11 1.32 -16.58
C GLY A 75 -4.12 0.57 -15.24
N GLU A 76 -5.14 0.74 -14.39
CA GLU A 76 -5.27 0.04 -13.11
C GLU A 76 -6.33 -1.07 -13.10
N VAL A 77 -6.25 -1.95 -12.10
CA VAL A 77 -7.29 -2.93 -11.76
C VAL A 77 -7.64 -2.82 -10.27
N LEU A 78 -8.92 -3.05 -9.95
CA LEU A 78 -9.40 -3.15 -8.58
C LEU A 78 -9.36 -4.60 -8.12
N ILE A 79 -8.68 -4.88 -7.01
CA ILE A 79 -8.55 -6.23 -6.46
C ILE A 79 -9.33 -6.31 -5.15
N ARG A 80 -10.31 -7.22 -5.08
CA ARG A 80 -10.95 -7.67 -3.84
C ARG A 80 -9.98 -8.59 -3.12
N VAL A 81 -9.37 -8.08 -2.07
CA VAL A 81 -8.26 -8.76 -1.37
C VAL A 81 -8.78 -9.95 -0.56
N LYS A 82 -8.17 -11.12 -0.79
CA LYS A 82 -8.45 -12.37 -0.06
C LYS A 82 -7.33 -12.71 0.94
N ALA A 83 -6.10 -12.30 0.66
CA ALA A 83 -4.92 -12.49 1.52
C ALA A 83 -3.93 -11.33 1.37
N CYS A 84 -3.11 -11.08 2.40
CA CYS A 84 -2.06 -10.07 2.40
C CYS A 84 -0.73 -10.68 2.84
N GLY A 85 0.37 -10.23 2.22
CA GLY A 85 1.72 -10.53 2.67
C GLY A 85 2.09 -9.74 3.93
N LEU A 86 2.92 -10.34 4.78
CA LEU A 86 3.59 -9.67 5.90
C LEU A 86 5.11 -9.76 5.69
N ASN A 87 5.72 -8.63 5.35
CA ASN A 87 7.13 -8.55 5.01
C ASN A 87 7.89 -7.71 6.04
N PHE A 88 9.22 -7.89 6.11
CA PHE A 88 10.04 -7.12 7.07
C PHE A 88 10.00 -5.61 6.78
N GLN A 89 9.84 -5.23 5.51
CA GLN A 89 9.61 -3.86 5.05
C GLN A 89 8.45 -3.17 5.77
N ASP A 90 7.35 -3.88 6.05
CA ASP A 90 6.20 -3.31 6.77
C ASP A 90 6.56 -2.86 8.18
N LEU A 91 7.49 -3.55 8.85
CA LEU A 91 7.97 -3.17 10.19
C LEU A 91 8.85 -1.91 10.14
N ILE A 92 9.71 -1.80 9.11
CA ILE A 92 10.58 -0.64 8.88
C ILE A 92 9.72 0.60 8.56
N VAL A 93 8.74 0.44 7.68
CA VAL A 93 7.72 1.46 7.34
C VAL A 93 6.91 1.89 8.56
N ARG A 94 6.39 0.94 9.34
CA ARG A 94 5.63 1.23 10.57
C ARG A 94 6.46 2.07 11.55
N GLN A 95 7.76 1.82 11.62
CA GLN A 95 8.69 2.54 12.49
C GLN A 95 9.10 3.92 11.94
N GLY A 96 8.80 4.23 10.67
CA GLY A 96 9.25 5.45 9.99
C GLY A 96 10.73 5.40 9.59
N ALA A 97 11.33 4.20 9.53
CA ALA A 97 12.75 3.98 9.28
C ALA A 97 13.06 3.73 7.78
N ILE A 98 12.33 4.40 6.89
CA ILE A 98 12.57 4.44 5.44
C ILE A 98 12.93 5.87 5.01
N ASP A 99 13.59 6.00 3.86
CA ASP A 99 13.74 7.30 3.22
C ASP A 99 12.39 7.82 2.71
N SER A 100 12.15 9.13 2.84
CA SER A 100 10.94 9.83 2.36
C SER A 100 9.59 9.14 2.68
N PRO A 101 9.28 8.82 3.95
CA PRO A 101 8.08 8.07 4.29
C PRO A 101 6.79 8.84 3.97
N PRO A 102 5.70 8.14 3.57
CA PRO A 102 4.41 8.78 3.31
C PRO A 102 3.83 9.41 4.58
N LYS A 103 3.15 10.56 4.42
CA LYS A 103 2.53 11.27 5.56
C LYS A 103 1.45 10.40 6.22
N THR A 104 1.55 10.20 7.53
CA THR A 104 0.50 9.53 8.30
C THR A 104 -0.73 10.44 8.48
N PRO A 105 -1.96 9.90 8.43
CA PRO A 105 -2.30 8.48 8.38
C PRO A 105 -2.36 7.88 6.96
N PHE A 106 -1.83 6.67 6.78
CA PHE A 106 -1.90 5.92 5.50
C PHE A 106 -2.17 4.42 5.72
N ILE A 107 -2.62 3.72 4.67
CA ILE A 107 -2.89 2.26 4.70
C ILE A 107 -1.59 1.49 4.43
N LEU A 108 -1.30 0.48 5.25
CA LEU A 108 -0.08 -0.34 5.17
C LEU A 108 -0.15 -1.45 4.10
N GLY A 109 0.96 -2.16 3.91
CA GLY A 109 1.06 -3.37 3.10
C GLY A 109 1.49 -3.14 1.65
N PHE A 110 2.41 -3.99 1.18
CA PHE A 110 2.97 -3.97 -0.20
C PHE A 110 2.64 -5.22 -1.03
N GLU A 111 1.88 -6.16 -0.49
CA GLU A 111 1.61 -7.45 -1.12
C GLU A 111 0.22 -7.94 -0.76
N CYS A 112 -0.57 -8.32 -1.77
CA CYS A 112 -1.88 -8.93 -1.59
C CYS A 112 -2.19 -9.91 -2.73
N ALA A 113 -3.08 -10.85 -2.46
CA ALA A 113 -3.69 -11.69 -3.48
C ALA A 113 -5.21 -11.72 -3.31
N GLY A 114 -5.91 -11.88 -4.42
CA GLY A 114 -7.35 -11.69 -4.46
C GLY A 114 -7.92 -11.89 -5.85
N GLU A 115 -9.07 -11.27 -6.08
CA GLU A 115 -9.85 -11.37 -7.32
C GLU A 115 -10.06 -9.99 -7.92
N ILE A 116 -9.91 -9.86 -9.23
CA ILE A 116 -10.18 -8.60 -9.92
C ILE A 116 -11.69 -8.33 -9.91
N GLU A 117 -12.10 -7.24 -9.26
CA GLU A 117 -13.50 -6.78 -9.18
C GLU A 117 -13.83 -5.79 -10.30
N GLN A 118 -12.87 -4.98 -10.74
CA GLN A 118 -13.02 -4.00 -11.83
C GLN A 118 -11.70 -3.85 -12.59
N VAL A 119 -11.79 -3.47 -13.86
CA VAL A 119 -10.65 -3.25 -14.77
C VAL A 119 -10.78 -1.85 -15.37
N GLY A 120 -9.72 -1.05 -15.26
CA GLY A 120 -9.66 0.31 -15.81
C GLY A 120 -9.46 0.33 -17.32
N GLU A 121 -9.65 1.50 -17.93
CA GLU A 121 -9.40 1.71 -19.35
C GLU A 121 -7.94 1.39 -19.72
N GLY A 122 -7.71 0.89 -20.94
CA GLY A 122 -6.37 0.52 -21.43
C GLY A 122 -5.80 -0.81 -20.92
N VAL A 123 -6.37 -1.44 -19.88
CA VAL A 123 -5.93 -2.76 -19.41
C VAL A 123 -6.49 -3.86 -20.29
N THR A 124 -5.62 -4.60 -20.98
CA THR A 124 -6.01 -5.65 -21.95
C THR A 124 -5.61 -7.07 -21.56
N ASN A 125 -4.76 -7.23 -20.54
CA ASN A 125 -4.19 -8.50 -20.11
C ASN A 125 -4.93 -9.15 -18.91
N PHE A 126 -5.97 -8.50 -18.40
CA PHE A 126 -6.76 -8.94 -17.25
C PHE A 126 -8.26 -8.72 -17.46
N LYS A 127 -9.09 -9.51 -16.78
CA LYS A 127 -10.56 -9.36 -16.72
C LYS A 127 -11.10 -9.55 -15.30
N VAL A 128 -12.31 -9.07 -15.07
CA VAL A 128 -13.06 -9.30 -13.82
C VAL A 128 -13.19 -10.80 -13.55
N GLY A 129 -12.96 -11.21 -12.30
CA GLY A 129 -12.95 -12.60 -11.84
C GLY A 129 -11.58 -13.29 -11.88
N ASP A 130 -10.57 -12.71 -12.53
CA ASP A 130 -9.21 -13.27 -12.53
C ASP A 130 -8.63 -13.30 -11.11
N GLN A 131 -8.03 -14.43 -10.72
CA GLN A 131 -7.31 -14.56 -9.47
C GLN A 131 -5.87 -14.07 -9.67
N VAL A 132 -5.43 -13.13 -8.82
CA VAL A 132 -4.15 -12.43 -8.99
C VAL A 132 -3.39 -12.26 -7.68
N VAL A 133 -2.08 -12.09 -7.78
CA VAL A 133 -1.23 -11.46 -6.76
C VAL A 133 -0.76 -10.10 -7.27
N ALA A 134 -0.62 -9.14 -6.38
CA ALA A 134 -0.20 -7.79 -6.70
C ALA A 134 0.82 -7.26 -5.68
N LEU A 135 1.77 -6.47 -6.19
CA LEU A 135 2.83 -5.82 -5.42
C LEU A 135 2.69 -4.27 -5.47
N PRO A 136 1.64 -3.69 -4.86
CA PRO A 136 1.41 -2.25 -4.90
C PRO A 136 2.38 -1.46 -4.01
N GLU A 137 2.58 -0.18 -4.38
CA GLU A 137 3.24 0.80 -3.51
C GLU A 137 2.26 1.25 -2.41
N TYR A 138 2.25 0.51 -1.28
CA TYR A 138 1.33 0.62 -0.14
C TYR A 138 -0.11 0.13 -0.40
N ARG A 139 -0.97 0.28 0.62
CA ARG A 139 -2.43 0.05 0.60
C ARG A 139 -2.91 -1.40 0.46
N ALA A 140 -2.01 -2.39 0.40
CA ALA A 140 -2.39 -3.80 0.23
C ALA A 140 -3.18 -4.38 1.44
N TRP A 141 -3.05 -3.81 2.64
CA TRP A 141 -3.78 -4.27 3.84
C TRP A 141 -5.16 -3.60 3.95
N ALA A 142 -5.99 -3.77 2.94
CA ALA A 142 -7.37 -3.30 2.87
C ALA A 142 -8.26 -4.35 2.19
N GLU A 143 -9.59 -4.23 2.28
CA GLU A 143 -10.51 -5.15 1.58
C GLU A 143 -10.52 -4.93 0.06
N LEU A 144 -10.15 -3.74 -0.41
CA LEU A 144 -9.95 -3.39 -1.81
C LEU A 144 -8.66 -2.61 -2.00
N VAL A 145 -8.00 -2.82 -3.13
CA VAL A 145 -6.86 -2.01 -3.56
C VAL A 145 -6.91 -1.81 -5.08
N SER A 146 -6.70 -0.57 -5.54
CA SER A 146 -6.46 -0.28 -6.95
C SER A 146 -4.95 -0.35 -7.21
N VAL A 147 -4.54 -1.04 -8.28
CA VAL A 147 -3.13 -1.30 -8.59
C VAL A 147 -2.89 -1.14 -10.10
N PRO A 148 -1.84 -0.42 -10.54
CA PRO A 148 -1.40 -0.43 -11.93
C PRO A 148 -1.14 -1.85 -12.43
N ALA A 149 -1.69 -2.21 -13.59
CA ALA A 149 -1.72 -3.59 -14.10
C ALA A 149 -0.31 -4.21 -14.29
N GLN A 150 0.73 -3.38 -14.45
CA GLN A 150 2.14 -3.84 -14.51
C GLN A 150 2.68 -4.44 -13.19
N TYR A 151 2.01 -4.20 -12.06
CA TYR A 151 2.38 -4.76 -10.74
C TYR A 151 1.44 -5.91 -10.32
N VAL A 152 0.65 -6.43 -11.25
CA VAL A 152 -0.34 -7.48 -11.03
C VAL A 152 0.03 -8.70 -11.87
N TYR A 153 -0.09 -9.88 -11.28
CA TYR A 153 0.32 -11.15 -11.87
C TYR A 153 -0.79 -12.19 -11.69
N ALA A 154 -1.13 -12.89 -12.78
CA ALA A 154 -2.11 -13.98 -12.73
C ALA A 154 -1.60 -15.13 -11.85
N LEU A 155 -2.48 -15.69 -11.02
CA LEU A 155 -2.15 -16.90 -10.26
C LEU A 155 -2.19 -18.14 -11.17
N PRO A 156 -1.27 -19.11 -10.99
CA PRO A 156 -1.42 -20.45 -11.56
C PRO A 156 -2.75 -21.10 -11.12
N GLU A 157 -3.32 -21.93 -12.00
CA GLU A 157 -4.56 -22.64 -11.71
C GLU A 157 -4.44 -23.48 -10.43
N GLY A 158 -5.42 -23.35 -9.53
CA GLY A 158 -5.45 -24.05 -8.24
C GLY A 158 -4.60 -23.44 -7.13
N MET A 159 -3.77 -22.42 -7.39
CA MET A 159 -3.03 -21.73 -6.32
C MET A 159 -3.98 -20.91 -5.43
N SER A 160 -3.87 -21.05 -4.11
CA SER A 160 -4.66 -20.24 -3.18
C SER A 160 -4.06 -18.83 -3.00
N ALA A 161 -4.91 -17.86 -2.63
CA ALA A 161 -4.44 -16.51 -2.31
C ALA A 161 -3.44 -16.48 -1.13
N LEU A 162 -3.54 -17.44 -0.19
CA LEU A 162 -2.59 -17.55 0.93
C LEU A 162 -1.22 -18.04 0.46
N ASP A 163 -1.18 -19.04 -0.43
CA ASP A 163 0.08 -19.53 -1.01
C ASP A 163 0.73 -18.46 -1.87
N ALA A 164 -0.08 -17.72 -2.65
CA ALA A 164 0.40 -16.64 -3.50
C ALA A 164 1.17 -15.55 -2.72
N VAL A 165 0.62 -15.07 -1.60
CA VAL A 165 1.33 -14.07 -0.74
C VAL A 165 2.42 -14.69 0.15
N ALA A 166 2.43 -16.01 0.35
CA ALA A 166 3.53 -16.69 1.02
C ALA A 166 4.75 -16.87 0.07
N ILE A 167 4.50 -16.97 -1.23
CA ILE A 167 5.51 -17.21 -2.27
C ILE A 167 6.06 -15.90 -2.83
N THR A 168 5.21 -14.99 -3.32
CA THR A 168 5.58 -13.99 -4.33
C THR A 168 6.79 -13.12 -3.94
N THR A 169 6.71 -12.31 -2.89
CA THR A 169 7.83 -11.45 -2.46
C THR A 169 9.06 -12.27 -2.07
N ASN A 170 8.87 -13.40 -1.39
CA ASN A 170 9.99 -14.24 -0.94
C ASN A 170 10.79 -14.83 -2.12
N TYR A 171 10.09 -15.31 -3.16
CA TYR A 171 10.70 -15.95 -4.32
C TYR A 171 11.22 -14.96 -5.35
N VAL A 172 10.56 -13.81 -5.56
CA VAL A 172 11.11 -12.74 -6.42
C VAL A 172 12.43 -12.23 -5.85
N VAL A 173 12.50 -11.94 -4.54
CA VAL A 173 13.75 -11.51 -3.90
C VAL A 173 14.82 -12.60 -3.97
N ALA A 174 14.48 -13.85 -3.68
CA ALA A 174 15.42 -14.96 -3.75
C ALA A 174 15.97 -15.20 -5.17
N TYR A 175 15.11 -15.11 -6.20
CA TYR A 175 15.50 -15.28 -7.61
C TYR A 175 16.47 -14.17 -8.04
N LEU A 176 16.13 -12.90 -7.77
CA LEU A 176 17.00 -11.76 -8.09
C LEU A 176 18.37 -11.88 -7.43
N LEU A 177 18.41 -12.26 -6.14
CA LEU A 177 19.67 -12.45 -5.41
C LEU A 177 20.53 -13.56 -6.03
N LEU A 178 19.94 -14.71 -6.37
CA LEU A 178 20.68 -15.87 -6.87
C LEU A 178 21.10 -15.74 -8.34
N PHE A 179 20.18 -15.37 -9.22
CA PHE A 179 20.39 -15.50 -10.67
C PHE A 179 20.80 -14.19 -11.33
N GLU A 180 20.19 -13.05 -10.95
CA GLU A 180 20.50 -11.75 -11.55
C GLU A 180 21.70 -11.06 -10.89
N MET A 181 21.84 -11.16 -9.56
CA MET A 181 22.91 -10.47 -8.81
C MET A 181 24.14 -11.34 -8.56
N ALA A 182 23.97 -12.56 -8.04
CA ALA A 182 25.09 -13.45 -7.72
C ALA A 182 25.53 -14.34 -8.90
N ASN A 183 24.65 -14.52 -9.91
CA ASN A 183 24.85 -15.44 -11.03
C ASN A 183 25.25 -16.86 -10.57
N LEU A 184 24.38 -17.50 -9.79
CA LEU A 184 24.58 -18.85 -9.26
C LEU A 184 24.77 -19.85 -10.41
N THR A 185 25.90 -20.55 -10.38
CA THR A 185 26.29 -21.59 -11.33
C THR A 185 26.45 -22.94 -10.60
N PRO A 186 26.57 -24.07 -11.33
CA PRO A 186 26.89 -25.35 -10.72
C PRO A 186 28.18 -25.36 -9.90
N ASP A 187 28.28 -26.34 -9.01
CA ASP A 187 29.44 -26.60 -8.15
C ASP A 187 29.81 -25.42 -7.21
N LYS A 188 28.82 -24.61 -6.81
CA LYS A 188 28.97 -23.49 -5.87
C LYS A 188 28.44 -23.80 -4.48
N SER A 189 28.87 -23.00 -3.50
CA SER A 189 28.34 -23.01 -2.14
C SER A 189 27.70 -21.67 -1.76
N LEU A 190 26.65 -21.73 -0.94
CA LEU A 190 25.88 -20.58 -0.47
C LEU A 190 25.81 -20.57 1.06
N LEU A 191 25.99 -19.41 1.67
CA LEU A 191 25.74 -19.17 3.10
C LEU A 191 24.46 -18.35 3.27
N VAL A 192 23.40 -18.99 3.73
CA VAL A 192 22.05 -18.42 3.86
C VAL A 192 21.77 -18.06 5.31
N HIS A 193 21.85 -16.77 5.64
CA HIS A 193 21.44 -16.28 6.96
C HIS A 193 19.92 -16.27 7.12
N SER A 194 19.45 -16.52 8.35
CA SER A 194 18.03 -16.63 8.67
C SER A 194 17.30 -17.67 7.81
N ALA A 195 17.96 -18.81 7.55
CA ALA A 195 17.49 -19.83 6.61
C ALA A 195 16.06 -20.35 6.87
N GLY A 196 15.59 -20.32 8.13
CA GLY A 196 14.22 -20.63 8.52
C GLY A 196 13.24 -19.45 8.48
N GLY A 197 13.40 -18.50 7.56
CA GLY A 197 12.44 -17.44 7.21
C GLY A 197 12.06 -17.51 5.73
N GLY A 198 11.06 -16.75 5.28
CA GLY A 198 10.49 -16.85 3.92
C GLY A 198 11.53 -16.79 2.80
N VAL A 199 12.25 -15.68 2.67
CA VAL A 199 13.36 -15.53 1.70
C VAL A 199 14.44 -16.62 1.89
N GLY A 200 14.80 -16.97 3.13
CA GLY A 200 15.80 -18.01 3.39
C GLY A 200 15.40 -19.40 2.91
N GLN A 201 14.11 -19.74 2.99
CA GLN A 201 13.55 -20.97 2.44
C GLN A 201 13.43 -20.91 0.91
N ALA A 202 13.03 -19.78 0.34
CA ALA A 202 12.97 -19.58 -1.10
C ALA A 202 14.35 -19.68 -1.75
N VAL A 203 15.38 -19.07 -1.15
CA VAL A 203 16.79 -19.20 -1.56
C VAL A 203 17.25 -20.65 -1.50
N ALA A 204 16.97 -21.37 -0.41
CA ALA A 204 17.36 -22.77 -0.29
C ALA A 204 16.68 -23.67 -1.35
N GLN A 205 15.39 -23.45 -1.64
CA GLN A 205 14.66 -24.22 -2.66
C GLN A 205 15.12 -23.89 -4.09
N LEU A 206 15.29 -22.60 -4.43
CA LEU A 206 15.80 -22.18 -5.74
C LEU A 206 17.26 -22.59 -5.96
N ALA A 207 18.09 -22.60 -4.93
CA ALA A 207 19.48 -23.09 -5.05
C ALA A 207 19.54 -24.57 -5.49
N LYS A 208 18.54 -25.39 -5.13
CA LYS A 208 18.47 -26.81 -5.49
C LYS A 208 17.92 -27.07 -6.91
N THR A 209 17.57 -26.03 -7.68
CA THR A 209 17.35 -26.17 -9.13
C THR A 209 18.65 -26.10 -9.94
N VAL A 210 19.77 -25.74 -9.30
CA VAL A 210 21.10 -25.70 -9.90
C VAL A 210 21.91 -26.92 -9.44
N GLU A 211 22.62 -27.54 -10.38
CA GLU A 211 23.40 -28.76 -10.14
C GLU A 211 24.50 -28.54 -9.09
N ASN A 212 24.68 -29.51 -8.19
CA ASN A 212 25.76 -29.58 -7.20
C ASN A 212 25.92 -28.36 -6.27
N VAL A 213 24.87 -27.58 -6.02
CA VAL A 213 24.94 -26.43 -5.09
C VAL A 213 24.81 -26.86 -3.62
N THR A 214 25.82 -26.50 -2.82
CA THR A 214 25.86 -26.75 -1.36
C THR A 214 25.31 -25.56 -0.58
N VAL A 215 24.34 -25.78 0.30
CA VAL A 215 23.62 -24.75 1.06
C VAL A 215 23.91 -24.88 2.55
N PHE A 216 24.63 -23.89 3.09
CA PHE A 216 24.87 -23.70 4.51
C PHE A 216 23.83 -22.73 5.08
N GLY A 217 22.90 -23.19 5.92
CA GLY A 217 21.82 -22.38 6.47
C GLY A 217 22.04 -22.02 7.95
N VAL A 218 22.14 -20.73 8.25
CA VAL A 218 22.29 -20.23 9.64
C VAL A 218 20.93 -19.87 10.23
N CYS A 219 20.52 -20.53 11.30
CA CYS A 219 19.29 -20.17 12.04
C CYS A 219 19.34 -20.61 13.52
N SER A 220 18.38 -20.15 14.33
CA SER A 220 18.25 -20.59 15.73
C SER A 220 18.04 -22.11 15.81
N LYS A 221 18.72 -22.76 16.78
CA LYS A 221 18.71 -24.22 16.99
C LYS A 221 17.31 -24.84 17.05
N SER A 222 16.35 -24.14 17.67
CA SER A 222 14.96 -24.58 17.80
C SER A 222 14.22 -24.77 16.46
N LYS A 223 14.77 -24.27 15.34
CA LYS A 223 14.23 -24.52 13.99
C LYS A 223 14.86 -25.72 13.29
N HIS A 224 15.97 -26.27 13.79
CA HIS A 224 16.78 -27.25 13.05
C HIS A 224 16.02 -28.54 12.74
N GLU A 225 15.25 -29.08 13.67
CA GLU A 225 14.50 -30.33 13.45
C GLU A 225 13.43 -30.18 12.37
N ALA A 226 12.61 -29.11 12.45
CA ALA A 226 11.58 -28.82 11.46
C ALA A 226 12.17 -28.56 10.06
N LEU A 227 13.32 -27.88 9.97
CA LEU A 227 13.97 -27.62 8.68
C LEU A 227 14.63 -28.87 8.07
N LYS A 228 15.11 -29.82 8.88
CA LYS A 228 15.58 -31.12 8.39
C LYS A 228 14.45 -31.99 7.85
N ALA A 229 13.27 -31.93 8.48
CA ALA A 229 12.10 -32.68 8.01
C ALA A 229 11.54 -32.16 6.67
N ASN A 230 11.70 -30.87 6.37
CA ASN A 230 11.16 -30.24 5.17
C ASN A 230 12.09 -30.38 3.95
N ASN A 231 12.15 -31.59 3.39
CA ASN A 231 12.80 -31.94 2.11
C ASN A 231 14.32 -31.69 2.01
N ASN A 232 15.01 -31.42 3.13
CA ASN A 232 16.48 -31.31 3.21
C ASN A 232 17.12 -30.35 2.17
N ASN A 233 16.46 -29.23 1.86
CA ASN A 233 16.98 -28.20 0.94
C ASN A 233 18.23 -27.45 1.47
N ILE A 234 18.61 -27.70 2.72
CA ILE A 234 19.77 -27.11 3.40
C ILE A 234 20.67 -28.27 3.83
N ASP A 235 21.85 -28.41 3.24
CA ASP A 235 22.76 -29.54 3.50
C ASP A 235 23.42 -29.42 4.89
N HIS A 236 23.71 -28.19 5.31
CA HIS A 236 24.37 -27.90 6.59
C HIS A 236 23.61 -26.84 7.37
N LEU A 237 22.94 -27.24 8.46
CA LEU A 237 22.26 -26.33 9.38
C LEU A 237 23.19 -25.90 10.53
N LEU A 238 23.41 -24.61 10.63
CA LEU A 238 24.36 -23.96 11.53
C LEU A 238 23.62 -23.14 12.59
N GLU A 239 24.10 -23.14 13.83
CA GLU A 239 23.43 -22.47 14.95
C GLU A 239 23.73 -20.96 14.96
N ARG A 240 22.68 -20.13 14.89
CA ARG A 240 22.83 -18.67 14.97
C ARG A 240 23.40 -18.27 16.33
N GLY A 241 24.67 -17.86 16.34
CA GLY A 241 25.42 -17.43 17.53
C GLY A 241 26.62 -18.32 17.85
N SER A 242 26.82 -19.44 17.17
CA SER A 242 28.11 -20.15 17.15
C SER A 242 29.13 -19.42 16.25
N ASP A 243 30.40 -19.84 16.31
CA ASP A 243 31.37 -19.53 15.24
C ASP A 243 31.18 -20.47 14.04
N TYR A 244 30.06 -20.26 13.35
CA TYR A 244 29.76 -20.97 12.10
C TYR A 244 30.75 -20.61 10.96
N THR A 245 31.60 -19.59 11.11
CA THR A 245 32.62 -19.25 10.10
C THR A 245 33.73 -20.30 10.04
N SER A 246 34.08 -20.88 11.19
CA SER A 246 34.99 -22.03 11.29
C SER A 246 34.35 -23.34 10.87
N GLU A 247 33.02 -23.43 10.81
CA GLU A 247 32.29 -24.62 10.34
C GLU A 247 32.18 -24.64 8.81
N VAL A 248 31.92 -23.49 8.17
CA VAL A 248 31.79 -23.35 6.69
C VAL A 248 33.13 -23.50 5.95
N ARG A 249 34.27 -23.34 6.64
CA ARG A 249 35.63 -23.40 6.05
C ARG A 249 36.29 -24.78 6.08
N LYS A 250 35.58 -25.82 6.54
CA LYS A 250 36.06 -27.21 6.62
C LYS A 250 35.68 -28.00 5.39
#